data_AF-A0A935KAH6-F1
#
_entry.id   AF-A0A935KAH6-F1
#
_cell.length_a   1.000
_cell.length_b   1.000
_cell.length_c   1.000
_cell.angle_alpha   90.00
_cell.angle_beta   90.00
_cell.angle_gamma   90.00
#
_symmetry.space_group_name_H-M   'P 1'
#
loop_
_entity.id
_entity.type
_entity.pdbx_description
1 polymer ?
#
loop_
_entity_poly.entity_id
_entity_poly.type
_entity_poly.pdbx_seq_one_letter_code
_entity_poly.pdbx_strand_id
1 'polypeptide(L)'
;MPDPSPLPPPPDEPAKNTQASLLEVVGAVFWSFFGVRRGNAMRRDAVAIRPHQVIIVGIVLAVVFVVTLLVLVRVIISAAGA
;
A
#
# COMPACT_ATOMS: atom_id res chain seq x y z
N MET A 1 -10.57 29.62 47.80
CA MET A 1 -10.20 28.31 47.21
C MET A 1 -9.97 28.53 45.72
N PRO A 2 -8.80 28.15 45.19
CA PRO A 2 -8.48 28.25 43.76
C PRO A 2 -9.32 27.31 42.90
N ASP A 3 -9.55 27.77 41.68
CA ASP A 3 -10.25 27.21 40.52
C ASP A 3 -10.12 25.67 40.34
N PRO A 4 -11.22 24.91 40.17
CA PRO A 4 -11.14 23.50 39.79
C PRO A 4 -10.63 23.41 38.35
N SER A 5 -9.49 22.74 38.16
CA SER A 5 -8.91 22.48 36.85
C SER A 5 -9.97 21.93 35.87
N PRO A 6 -10.05 22.42 34.61
CA PRO A 6 -10.92 21.83 33.60
C PRO A 6 -10.60 20.35 33.44
N LEU A 7 -11.62 19.50 33.62
CA LEU A 7 -11.48 18.05 33.49
C LEU A 7 -10.96 17.71 32.08
N PRO A 8 -10.07 16.70 31.94
CA PRO A 8 -9.66 16.21 30.63
C PRO A 8 -10.90 15.74 29.85
N PRO A 9 -10.95 15.97 28.52
CA PRO A 9 -12.07 15.54 27.71
C PRO A 9 -12.26 14.02 27.83
N PRO A 10 -13.52 13.54 27.87
CA PRO A 10 -13.82 12.12 28.03
C PRO A 10 -13.22 11.28 26.90
N PRO A 11 -12.90 9.99 27.13
CA PRO A 11 -12.21 9.10 26.19
C PRO A 11 -12.97 8.75 24.90
N ASP A 12 -14.00 9.51 24.54
CA ASP A 12 -15.04 9.13 23.59
C ASP A 12 -14.96 10.00 22.33
N GLU A 13 -13.77 10.14 21.73
CA GLU A 13 -13.68 10.63 20.35
C GLU A 13 -14.37 9.59 19.44
N PRO A 14 -15.53 9.90 18.84
CA PRO A 14 -16.18 8.95 17.94
C PRO A 14 -15.28 8.77 16.71
N ALA A 15 -14.76 7.56 16.56
CA ALA A 15 -14.00 7.13 15.40
C ALA A 15 -14.78 7.50 14.13
N LYS A 16 -14.29 8.51 13.42
CA LYS A 16 -14.89 8.98 12.17
C LYS A 16 -14.69 7.90 11.11
N ASN A 17 -15.64 6.99 11.02
CA ASN A 17 -15.80 6.05 9.91
C ASN A 17 -16.26 6.84 8.68
N THR A 18 -15.33 7.60 8.09
CA THR A 18 -15.48 8.06 6.72
C THR A 18 -15.25 6.83 5.86
N GLN A 19 -16.33 6.30 5.30
CA GLN A 19 -16.29 5.21 4.34
C GLN A 19 -15.19 5.53 3.31
N ALA A 20 -14.23 4.60 3.16
CA ALA A 20 -13.11 4.78 2.25
C ALA A 20 -13.66 5.12 0.86
N SER A 21 -13.25 6.25 0.32
CA SER A 21 -13.71 6.66 -1.01
C SER A 21 -13.25 5.63 -2.06
N LEU A 22 -13.97 5.48 -3.18
CA LEU A 22 -13.55 4.56 -4.24
C LEU A 22 -12.13 4.85 -4.74
N LEU A 23 -11.72 6.13 -4.71
CA LEU A 23 -10.36 6.55 -5.06
C LEU A 23 -9.32 6.10 -4.02
N GLU A 24 -9.69 6.08 -2.74
CA GLU A 24 -8.87 5.54 -1.66
C GLU A 24 -8.75 4.02 -1.74
N VAL A 25 -9.82 3.34 -2.15
CA VAL A 25 -9.80 1.89 -2.44
C VAL A 25 -8.87 1.59 -3.62
N VAL A 26 -8.95 2.34 -4.71
CA VAL A 26 -8.03 2.19 -5.85
C VAL A 26 -6.59 2.49 -5.44
N GLY A 27 -6.36 3.55 -4.67
CA GLY A 27 -5.04 3.90 -4.14
C GLY A 27 -4.46 2.81 -3.21
N ALA A 28 -5.31 2.23 -2.35
CA ALA A 28 -4.95 1.12 -1.48
C ALA A 28 -4.63 -0.17 -2.25
N VAL A 29 -5.39 -0.45 -3.31
CA VAL A 29 -5.11 -1.58 -4.22
C VAL A 29 -3.76 -1.35 -4.90
N PHE A 30 -3.50 -0.14 -5.40
CA PHE A 30 -2.23 0.21 -6.04
C PHE A 30 -1.02 0.08 -5.10
N TRP A 31 -1.17 0.51 -3.84
CA TRP A 31 -0.18 0.31 -2.78
C TRP A 31 0.02 -1.17 -2.40
N SER A 32 -1.01 -2.00 -2.59
CA SER A 32 -0.97 -3.45 -2.38
C SER A 32 -0.21 -4.16 -3.51
N PHE A 33 -0.30 -3.68 -4.76
CA PHE A 33 0.50 -4.21 -5.88
C PHE A 33 2.00 -3.91 -5.76
N PHE A 34 2.35 -2.74 -5.21
CA PHE A 34 3.74 -2.29 -5.12
C PHE A 34 4.49 -2.80 -3.88
N GLY A 35 3.78 -3.37 -2.89
CA GLY A 35 4.43 -4.03 -1.75
C GLY A 35 4.98 -3.06 -0.68
N VAL A 36 4.36 -1.90 -0.48
CA VAL A 36 4.79 -0.94 0.55
C VAL A 36 4.03 -1.16 1.86
N ARG A 37 4.07 -2.39 2.38
CA ARG A 37 3.79 -2.67 3.81
C ARG A 37 5.05 -3.04 4.59
N ARG A 38 6.23 -2.77 4.05
CA ARG A 38 7.52 -3.03 4.69
C ARG A 38 7.98 -1.89 5.60
N GLY A 39 7.03 -1.32 6.36
CA GLY A 39 7.22 -0.06 7.06
C GLY A 39 7.21 -0.11 8.59
N ASN A 40 6.70 -1.14 9.29
CA ASN A 40 6.53 -0.92 10.74
C ASN A 40 6.61 -2.09 11.74
N ALA A 41 6.96 -3.32 11.37
CA ALA A 41 7.18 -4.34 12.39
C ALA A 41 8.06 -5.46 11.86
N MET A 42 9.38 -5.35 12.06
CA MET A 42 10.25 -6.47 12.45
C MET A 42 11.71 -6.02 12.50
N ARG A 43 12.04 -4.99 13.31
CA ARG A 43 13.45 -4.64 13.59
C ARG A 43 14.16 -5.68 14.48
N ARG A 44 13.53 -6.82 14.79
CA ARG A 44 14.11 -7.88 15.64
C ARG A 44 14.33 -9.23 14.92
N ASP A 45 13.55 -9.57 13.89
CA ASP A 45 13.68 -10.88 13.20
C ASP A 45 14.13 -10.80 11.72
N ALA A 46 14.44 -9.60 11.21
CA ALA A 46 14.96 -9.40 9.86
C ALA A 46 16.40 -9.94 9.64
N VAL A 47 16.97 -10.65 10.63
CA VAL A 47 18.33 -11.20 10.61
C VAL A 47 18.38 -12.61 10.00
N ALA A 48 17.25 -13.34 9.89
CA ALA A 48 17.25 -14.72 9.41
C ALA A 48 16.86 -14.92 7.93
N ILE A 49 16.13 -14.01 7.29
CA ILE A 49 15.80 -14.06 5.85
C ILE A 49 16.45 -12.86 5.18
N ARG A 50 17.45 -13.09 4.32
CA ARG A 50 18.27 -12.02 3.77
C ARG A 50 17.40 -11.03 2.93
N PRO A 51 17.26 -9.76 3.35
CA PRO A 51 16.34 -8.80 2.72
C PRO A 51 16.54 -8.59 1.21
N HIS A 52 17.75 -8.86 0.71
CA HIS A 52 18.11 -8.73 -0.70
C HIS A 52 17.24 -9.59 -1.63
N GLN A 53 16.88 -10.82 -1.22
CA GLN A 53 16.12 -11.73 -2.09
C GLN A 53 14.72 -11.20 -2.38
N VAL A 54 14.09 -10.59 -1.38
CA VAL A 54 12.76 -9.99 -1.54
C VAL A 54 12.81 -8.76 -2.44
N ILE A 55 13.89 -7.98 -2.41
CA ILE A 55 14.09 -6.83 -3.30
C ILE A 55 14.24 -7.33 -4.75
N ILE A 56 15.04 -8.36 -4.98
CA ILE A 56 15.24 -8.95 -6.31
C ILE A 56 13.92 -9.50 -6.86
N VAL A 57 13.18 -10.28 -6.08
CA VAL A 57 11.88 -10.85 -6.49
C VAL A 57 10.85 -9.74 -6.77
N GLY A 58 10.82 -8.68 -5.94
CA GLY A 58 9.96 -7.52 -6.18
C GLY A 58 10.26 -6.80 -7.49
N ILE A 59 11.55 -6.60 -7.81
CA ILE A 59 11.97 -5.99 -9.09
C ILE A 59 11.60 -6.89 -10.26
N VAL A 60 11.85 -8.20 -10.17
CA VAL A 60 11.52 -9.15 -11.24
C VAL A 60 10.01 -9.14 -11.52
N LEU A 61 9.18 -9.22 -10.48
CA LEU A 61 7.72 -9.17 -10.66
C LEU A 61 7.24 -7.83 -11.23
N ALA A 62 7.83 -6.71 -10.81
CA ALA A 62 7.51 -5.41 -11.38
C ALA A 62 7.83 -5.34 -12.89
N VAL A 63 9.00 -5.85 -13.29
CA VAL A 63 9.39 -5.91 -14.71
C VAL A 63 8.44 -6.80 -15.50
N VAL A 64 8.12 -8.00 -15.00
CA VAL A 64 7.18 -8.92 -15.66
C VAL A 64 5.80 -8.28 -15.81
N PHE A 65 5.31 -7.59 -14.80
CA PHE A 65 4.03 -6.89 -14.85
C PHE A 65 4.00 -5.83 -15.95
N VAL A 66 5.03 -4.99 -16.02
CA VAL A 66 5.15 -3.95 -17.07
C VAL A 66 5.22 -4.56 -18.46
N VAL A 67 6.04 -5.60 -18.65
CA VAL A 67 6.15 -6.29 -19.95
C VAL A 67 4.80 -6.87 -20.36
N THR A 68 4.09 -7.50 -19.44
CA THR A 68 2.75 -8.06 -19.69
C THR A 68 1.78 -6.98 -20.17
N LEU A 69 1.76 -5.81 -19.53
CA LEU A 69 0.92 -4.69 -19.98
C LEU A 69 1.32 -4.17 -21.36
N LEU A 70 2.62 -4.05 -21.64
CA LEU A 70 3.10 -3.61 -22.96
C LEU A 70 2.71 -4.58 -24.07
N VAL A 71 2.85 -5.89 -23.82
CA VAL A 71 2.42 -6.92 -24.77
C VAL A 71 0.93 -6.82 -25.02
N LEU A 72 0.13 -6.73 -23.95
CA LEU A 72 -1.32 -6.59 -24.06
C LEU A 72 -1.72 -5.38 -24.90
N VAL A 73 -1.11 -4.22 -24.64
CA VAL A 73 -1.35 -2.99 -25.42
C VAL A 73 -0.96 -3.19 -26.89
N ARG A 74 0.19 -3.81 -27.16
CA ARG A 74 0.60 -4.11 -28.54
C ARG A 74 -0.38 -5.03 -29.25
N VAL A 75 -0.90 -6.05 -28.57
CA VAL A 75 -1.92 -6.95 -29.12
C VAL A 75 -3.20 -6.18 -29.45
N ILE A 76 -3.67 -5.31 -28.55
CA ILE A 76 -4.87 -4.51 -28.79
C ILE A 76 -4.69 -3.57 -29.98
N ILE A 77 -3.55 -2.89 -30.08
CA ILE A 77 -3.26 -1.98 -31.21
C ILE A 77 -3.15 -2.75 -32.52
N SER A 78 -2.47 -3.90 -32.51
CA SER A 78 -2.37 -4.76 -33.70
C SER A 78 -3.72 -5.31 -34.14
N ALA A 79 -4.62 -5.61 -33.20
CA ALA A 79 -5.96 -6.10 -33.49
C ALA A 79 -6.91 -4.98 -33.96
N ALA A 80 -6.69 -3.74 -33.53
CA ALA A 80 -7.49 -2.59 -33.94
C ALA A 80 -7.02 -1.95 -35.26
N GLY A 81 -5.78 -2.25 -35.68
CA GLY A 81 -5.22 -1.82 -36.96
C GLY A 81 -5.41 -2.81 -38.12
N ALA A 82 -6.10 -3.93 -37.88
CA ALA A 82 -6.53 -4.91 -38.89
C ALA A 82 -8.03 -4.75 -39.16
#